data_AF-A6RAP0-F1
#
_entry.id   AF-A6RAP0-F1
#
_cell.length_a   1.000
_cell.length_b   1.000
_cell.length_c   1.000
_cell.angle_alpha   90.00
_cell.angle_beta   90.00
_cell.angle_gamma   90.00
#
_symmetry.space_group_name_H-M   'P 1'
#
loop_
_entity.id
_entity.type
_entity.pdbx_description
1 polymer ?
#
loop_
_entity_poly.entity_id
_entity_poly.type
_entity_poly.pdbx_seq_one_letter_code
_entity_poly.pdbx_strand_id
1 'polypeptide(L)'
;MFKPTSRLNARLRLTTKQVNGGYYKGNRTGNVGFFGKKKGTYFIDWRKVRTYVVPEGLDTFKLTPFVTKRMEPTKTQYTQTIMIGEREVEVPRGMNGKDYLDDWYANNELESDEVERIRRGEVMASQEDTAVSKEQQQQQQQQQPVQTTAELNAEPRADDADKSKH
;
A
#
# COMPACT_ATOMS: atom_id res chain seq x y z
N MET A 1 29.72 -52.27 24.42
CA MET A 1 29.00 -51.46 23.39
C MET A 1 28.19 -52.39 22.51
N PHE A 2 26.86 -52.34 22.59
CA PHE A 2 25.96 -53.20 21.82
C PHE A 2 26.05 -52.85 20.34
N LYS A 3 26.55 -53.78 19.52
CA LYS A 3 26.55 -53.66 18.06
C LYS A 3 25.26 -54.32 17.54
N PRO A 4 24.38 -53.59 16.83
CA PRO A 4 23.14 -54.16 16.30
C PRO A 4 23.44 -55.34 15.37
N THR A 5 22.55 -56.33 15.35
CA THR A 5 22.69 -57.50 14.47
C THR A 5 22.57 -57.10 13.00
N SER A 6 23.31 -57.79 12.12
CA SER A 6 23.39 -57.48 10.67
C SER A 6 22.01 -57.33 9.99
N ARG A 7 21.02 -58.12 10.43
CA ARG A 7 19.64 -58.05 9.90
C ARG A 7 18.88 -56.77 10.27
N LEU A 8 19.18 -56.15 11.41
CA LEU A 8 18.60 -54.87 11.81
C LEU A 8 19.24 -53.71 11.05
N ASN A 9 20.54 -53.78 10.73
CA ASN A 9 21.23 -52.77 9.94
C ASN A 9 20.84 -52.78 8.44
N ALA A 10 20.39 -53.93 7.91
CA ALA A 10 20.07 -54.09 6.49
C ALA A 10 18.80 -53.35 6.02
N ARG A 11 17.92 -52.91 6.93
CA ARG A 11 16.64 -52.23 6.59
C ARG A 11 16.60 -50.75 6.99
N LEU A 12 17.71 -50.19 7.46
CA LEU A 12 17.78 -48.78 7.78
C LEU A 12 17.85 -47.94 6.50
N ARG A 13 17.22 -46.77 6.50
CA ARG A 13 17.26 -45.85 5.34
C ARG A 13 18.69 -45.38 5.10
N LEU A 14 19.12 -45.43 3.84
CA LEU A 14 20.44 -44.93 3.45
C LEU A 14 20.60 -43.44 3.76
N THR A 15 21.76 -43.10 4.31
CA THR A 15 22.26 -41.77 4.63
C THR A 15 23.55 -41.52 3.86
N THR A 16 23.98 -40.27 3.81
CA THR A 16 25.18 -39.86 3.05
C THR A 16 26.48 -40.49 3.53
N LYS A 17 26.53 -41.07 4.74
CA LYS A 17 27.74 -41.61 5.36
C LYS A 17 27.82 -43.14 5.35
N GLN A 18 26.78 -43.81 4.84
CA GLN A 18 26.70 -45.27 4.84
C GLN A 18 27.26 -45.92 3.57
N VAL A 19 27.42 -45.15 2.49
CA VAL A 19 27.84 -45.65 1.17
C VAL A 19 28.92 -44.74 0.61
N ASN A 20 29.82 -45.31 -0.19
CA ASN A 20 30.93 -44.58 -0.81
C ASN A 20 30.46 -43.83 -2.09
N GLY A 21 31.40 -43.48 -2.98
CA GLY A 21 31.18 -42.69 -4.19
C GLY A 21 29.93 -43.06 -5.00
N GLY A 22 29.28 -42.03 -5.54
CA GLY A 22 28.09 -42.15 -6.40
C GLY A 22 26.76 -41.91 -5.68
N TYR A 23 26.70 -42.07 -4.35
CA TYR A 23 25.48 -41.76 -3.59
C TYR A 23 25.48 -40.32 -3.07
N TYR A 24 24.76 -39.42 -3.76
CA TYR A 24 24.49 -38.07 -3.27
C TYR A 24 23.07 -37.98 -2.69
N LYS A 25 22.93 -37.44 -1.48
CA LYS A 25 21.65 -37.15 -0.84
C LYS A 25 21.71 -35.75 -0.24
N GLY A 26 20.80 -34.88 -0.67
CA GLY A 26 20.78 -33.47 -0.25
C GLY A 26 20.21 -33.25 1.15
N ASN A 27 20.53 -32.09 1.75
CA ASN A 27 20.11 -31.68 3.09
C ASN A 27 19.03 -30.57 3.08
N ARG A 28 18.22 -30.49 2.02
CA ARG A 28 17.18 -29.45 1.83
C ARG A 28 17.71 -28.02 1.90
N THR A 29 18.96 -27.80 1.48
CA THR A 29 19.55 -26.45 1.35
C THR A 29 18.84 -25.61 0.27
N GLY A 30 18.01 -26.22 -0.57
CA GLY A 30 17.31 -25.57 -1.68
C GLY A 30 18.18 -25.51 -2.94
N ASN A 31 17.53 -25.26 -4.08
CA ASN A 31 18.23 -25.00 -5.33
C ASN A 31 18.54 -23.50 -5.44
N VAL A 32 19.82 -23.13 -5.43
CA VAL A 32 20.29 -21.74 -5.49
C VAL A 32 20.80 -21.33 -6.88
N GLY A 33 20.63 -22.18 -7.90
CA GLY A 33 21.28 -21.99 -9.18
C GLY A 33 21.04 -23.11 -10.18
N PHE A 34 22.03 -23.36 -11.03
CA PHE A 34 22.00 -24.43 -12.03
C PHE A 34 23.40 -24.91 -12.39
N PHE A 35 23.50 -26.17 -12.83
CA PHE A 35 24.75 -26.72 -13.36
C PHE A 35 25.01 -26.20 -14.78
N GLY A 36 26.25 -25.80 -15.04
CA GLY A 36 26.67 -25.30 -16.35
C GLY A 36 26.74 -26.39 -17.42
N LYS A 37 26.85 -25.97 -18.69
CA LYS A 37 27.07 -26.89 -19.83
C LYS A 37 28.38 -27.68 -19.70
N LYS A 38 29.38 -27.11 -19.02
CA LYS A 38 30.66 -27.78 -18.70
C LYS A 38 30.51 -28.57 -17.40
N LYS A 39 31.01 -29.81 -17.41
CA LYS A 39 30.98 -30.71 -16.24
C LYS A 39 31.69 -30.05 -15.06
N GLY A 40 31.08 -30.13 -13.88
CA GLY A 40 31.66 -29.65 -12.62
C GLY A 40 31.51 -28.15 -12.36
N THR A 41 30.91 -27.37 -13.26
CA THR A 41 30.64 -25.94 -13.01
C THR A 41 29.21 -25.75 -12.48
N TYR A 42 29.05 -24.95 -11.43
CA TYR A 42 27.75 -24.54 -10.89
C TYR A 42 27.64 -23.01 -10.88
N PHE A 43 26.56 -22.49 -11.45
CA PHE A 43 26.29 -21.05 -11.51
C PHE A 43 25.20 -20.68 -10.50
N ILE A 44 25.46 -19.65 -9.69
CA ILE A 44 24.54 -19.16 -8.66
C ILE A 44 23.56 -18.17 -9.29
N ASP A 45 22.27 -18.39 -9.04
CA ASP A 45 21.19 -17.49 -9.42
C ASP A 45 20.82 -16.64 -8.19
N TRP A 46 21.31 -15.41 -8.13
CA TRP A 46 21.14 -14.51 -6.99
C TRP A 46 19.67 -14.22 -6.66
N ARG A 47 18.74 -14.40 -7.61
CA ARG A 47 17.30 -14.25 -7.37
C ARG A 47 16.72 -15.33 -6.46
N LYS A 48 17.38 -16.50 -6.37
CA LYS A 48 16.98 -17.64 -5.53
C LYS A 48 17.73 -17.68 -4.21
N VAL A 49 18.73 -16.82 -4.03
CA VAL A 49 19.48 -16.72 -2.79
C VAL A 49 18.60 -16.03 -1.76
N ARG A 50 18.34 -16.73 -0.64
CA ARG A 50 17.56 -16.19 0.46
C ARG A 50 18.37 -15.13 1.21
N THR A 51 17.77 -13.97 1.44
CA THR A 51 18.30 -12.90 2.29
C THR A 51 17.42 -12.78 3.53
N TYR A 52 18.04 -12.43 4.66
CA TYR A 52 17.33 -12.10 5.90
C TYR A 52 17.47 -10.59 6.11
N VAL A 53 16.41 -9.85 5.79
CA VAL A 53 16.41 -8.38 5.84
C VAL A 53 16.29 -7.94 7.30
N VAL A 54 17.29 -7.19 7.78
CA VAL A 54 17.29 -6.61 9.12
C VAL A 54 16.69 -5.20 9.02
N PRO A 55 15.65 -4.87 9.82
CA PRO A 55 15.08 -3.52 9.86
C PRO A 55 16.11 -2.48 10.30
N GLU A 56 15.99 -1.26 9.78
CA GLU A 56 16.82 -0.13 10.19
C GLU A 56 16.39 0.38 11.60
N GLY A 57 17.35 0.93 12.37
CA GLY A 57 17.08 1.53 13.68
C GLY A 57 16.83 0.55 14.83
N LEU A 58 17.24 -0.71 14.69
CA LEU A 58 17.04 -1.75 15.71
C LEU A 58 17.76 -1.45 17.04
N ASP A 59 18.86 -0.69 17.00
CA ASP A 59 19.65 -0.25 18.15
C ASP A 59 18.92 0.76 19.04
N THR A 60 18.08 1.61 18.43
CA THR A 60 17.25 2.60 19.14
C THR A 60 15.86 2.08 19.50
N PHE A 61 15.51 0.88 19.04
CA PHE A 61 14.17 0.32 19.22
C PHE A 61 13.93 -0.14 20.66
N LYS A 62 12.80 0.28 21.23
CA LYS A 62 12.49 0.07 22.66
C LYS A 62 11.89 -1.30 22.97
N LEU A 63 11.36 -2.02 21.99
CA LEU A 63 10.72 -3.31 22.25
C LEU A 63 11.77 -4.37 22.52
N THR A 64 11.57 -5.11 23.61
CA THR A 64 12.42 -6.22 24.03
C THR A 64 11.63 -7.53 23.93
N PRO A 65 12.29 -8.70 23.87
CA PRO A 65 11.59 -9.99 23.81
C PRO A 65 10.81 -10.35 25.09
N PHE A 66 10.91 -9.53 26.15
CA PHE A 66 10.24 -9.76 27.42
C PHE A 66 9.33 -8.59 27.79
N VAL A 67 8.24 -8.91 28.49
CA VAL A 67 7.30 -7.94 29.05
C VAL A 67 7.38 -7.99 30.57
N THR A 68 7.14 -6.86 31.24
CA THR A 68 7.15 -6.80 32.70
C THR A 68 5.99 -7.60 33.31
N LYS A 69 6.27 -8.44 34.32
CA LYS A 69 5.23 -9.22 35.04
C LYS A 69 4.18 -8.38 35.77
N ARG A 70 4.43 -7.08 35.96
CA ARG A 70 3.47 -6.15 36.57
C ARG A 70 2.27 -5.86 35.67
N MET A 71 2.45 -6.05 34.35
CA MET A 71 1.37 -5.90 33.39
C MET A 71 0.65 -7.24 33.27
N GLU A 72 -0.65 -7.25 33.56
CA GLU A 72 -1.48 -8.43 33.32
C GLU A 72 -1.66 -8.66 31.80
N PRO A 73 -1.76 -9.91 31.33
CA PRO A 73 -2.01 -10.19 29.93
C PRO A 73 -3.33 -9.57 29.44
N THR A 74 -3.24 -8.67 28.46
CA THR A 74 -4.41 -8.03 27.86
C THR A 74 -5.26 -9.06 27.11
N LYS A 75 -6.56 -9.12 27.43
CA LYS A 75 -7.52 -9.97 26.73
C LYS A 75 -7.90 -9.36 25.37
N THR A 76 -8.20 -10.21 24.39
CA THR A 76 -8.71 -9.76 23.08
C THR A 76 -10.06 -9.05 23.23
N GLN A 77 -10.30 -8.03 22.42
CA GLN A 77 -11.59 -7.34 22.32
C GLN A 77 -12.59 -8.15 21.49
N TYR A 78 -12.10 -8.97 20.57
CA TYR A 78 -12.94 -9.79 19.69
C TYR A 78 -13.35 -11.05 20.44
N THR A 79 -14.56 -11.07 20.96
CA THR A 79 -15.20 -12.24 21.55
C THR A 79 -16.45 -12.61 20.77
N GLN A 80 -16.81 -13.88 20.82
CA GLN A 80 -18.07 -14.38 20.29
C GLN A 80 -18.71 -15.27 21.35
N THR A 81 -19.99 -15.05 21.59
CA THR A 81 -20.78 -15.93 22.44
C THR A 81 -21.16 -17.17 21.63
N ILE A 82 -20.75 -18.33 22.12
CA ILE A 82 -21.18 -19.62 21.57
C ILE A 82 -21.99 -20.39 22.61
N MET A 83 -22.99 -21.11 22.13
CA MET A 83 -23.78 -22.03 22.95
C MET A 83 -23.05 -23.36 23.06
N ILE A 84 -22.62 -23.73 24.28
CA ILE A 84 -22.12 -25.08 24.58
C ILE A 84 -23.18 -25.76 25.44
N GLY A 85 -24.05 -26.54 24.81
CA GLY A 85 -25.25 -27.09 25.46
C GLY A 85 -26.25 -25.99 25.79
N GLU A 86 -26.67 -25.89 27.05
CA GLU A 86 -27.56 -24.83 27.55
C GLU A 86 -26.82 -23.58 28.07
N ARG A 87 -25.48 -23.58 28.03
CA ARG A 87 -24.66 -22.48 28.60
C ARG A 87 -24.08 -21.58 27.51
N GLU A 88 -24.29 -20.28 27.68
CA GLU A 88 -23.59 -19.23 26.93
C GLU A 88 -22.16 -19.07 27.44
N VAL A 89 -21.18 -19.20 26.55
CA VAL A 89 -19.75 -19.00 26.85
C VAL A 89 -19.16 -18.02 25.86
N GLU A 90 -18.52 -16.97 26.38
CA GLU A 90 -17.71 -16.05 25.57
C GLU A 90 -16.37 -16.68 25.24
N VAL A 91 -16.11 -16.84 23.94
CA VAL A 91 -14.87 -17.41 23.43
C VAL A 91 -14.15 -16.35 22.60
N PRO A 92 -12.82 -16.22 22.71
CA PRO A 92 -12.06 -15.32 21.87
C PRO A 92 -12.24 -15.68 20.40
N ARG A 93 -12.54 -14.68 19.57
CA ARG A 93 -12.65 -14.78 18.13
C ARG A 93 -11.46 -14.07 17.48
N GLY A 94 -11.03 -14.54 16.31
CA GLY A 94 -10.08 -13.80 15.47
C GLY A 94 -10.73 -12.58 14.82
N MET A 95 -9.91 -11.58 14.48
CA MET A 95 -10.32 -10.41 13.69
C MET A 95 -10.87 -10.86 12.34
N ASN A 96 -12.06 -10.39 11.97
CA ASN A 96 -12.67 -10.69 10.66
C ASN A 96 -12.36 -9.56 9.66
N GLY A 97 -12.57 -9.83 8.37
CA GLY A 97 -12.40 -8.83 7.32
C GLY A 97 -13.29 -7.60 7.50
N LYS A 98 -14.50 -7.75 8.05
CA LYS A 98 -15.38 -6.61 8.37
C LYS A 98 -14.78 -5.73 9.47
N ASP A 99 -14.36 -6.34 10.58
CA ASP A 99 -13.71 -5.62 11.68
C ASP A 99 -12.46 -4.87 11.21
N TYR A 100 -11.69 -5.45 10.28
CA TYR A 100 -10.55 -4.79 9.66
C TYR A 100 -10.95 -3.60 8.80
N LEU A 101 -12.01 -3.74 8.00
CA LEU A 101 -12.51 -2.61 7.22
C LEU A 101 -12.96 -1.48 8.13
N ASP A 102 -13.72 -1.78 9.19
CA ASP A 102 -14.18 -0.76 10.15
C ASP A 102 -13.01 -0.03 10.83
N ASP A 103 -11.99 -0.77 11.27
CA ASP A 103 -10.76 -0.20 11.85
C ASP A 103 -9.94 0.59 10.83
N TRP A 104 -9.86 0.13 9.58
CA TRP A 104 -9.18 0.82 8.49
C TRP A 104 -9.89 2.13 8.13
N TYR A 105 -11.23 2.12 8.02
CA TYR A 105 -12.05 3.31 7.77
C TYR A 105 -11.86 4.35 8.89
N ALA A 106 -11.77 3.91 10.15
CA ALA A 106 -11.59 4.80 11.29
C ALA A 106 -10.17 5.41 11.38
N ASN A 107 -9.13 4.65 11.03
CA ASN A 107 -7.74 5.09 11.20
C ASN A 107 -7.16 5.78 9.96
N ASN A 108 -7.77 5.63 8.78
CA ASN A 108 -7.27 6.16 7.51
C ASN A 108 -8.30 7.05 6.80
N GLU A 109 -8.77 8.11 7.48
CA GLU A 109 -9.80 9.04 6.97
C GLU A 109 -9.48 9.57 5.56
N LEU A 110 -8.24 9.99 5.32
CA LEU A 110 -7.82 10.57 4.02
C LEU A 110 -7.98 9.60 2.84
N GLU A 111 -7.61 8.34 3.03
CA GLU A 111 -7.73 7.32 1.97
C GLU A 111 -9.19 6.87 1.82
N SER A 112 -9.92 6.76 2.92
CA SER A 112 -11.35 6.44 2.94
C SER A 112 -12.17 7.48 2.18
N ASP A 113 -11.98 8.77 2.49
CA ASP A 113 -12.71 9.88 1.87
C ASP A 113 -12.42 9.98 0.37
N GLU A 114 -11.19 9.70 -0.04
CA GLU A 114 -10.83 9.60 -1.45
C GLU A 114 -11.59 8.46 -2.15
N VAL A 115 -11.62 7.28 -1.55
CA VAL A 115 -12.36 6.12 -2.08
C VAL A 115 -13.86 6.41 -2.18
N GLU A 116 -14.43 7.08 -1.18
CA GLU A 116 -15.85 7.47 -1.19
C GLU A 116 -16.17 8.54 -2.23
N ARG A 117 -15.29 9.53 -2.44
CA ARG A 117 -15.43 10.52 -3.53
C ARG A 117 -15.42 9.85 -4.90
N ILE A 118 -14.46 8.95 -5.13
CA ILE A 118 -14.39 8.16 -6.37
C ILE A 118 -15.66 7.31 -6.55
N ARG A 119 -16.13 6.64 -5.49
CA ARG A 119 -17.37 5.83 -5.52
C ARG A 119 -18.61 6.66 -5.83
N ARG A 120 -18.70 7.87 -5.26
CA ARG A 120 -19.80 8.82 -5.51
C ARG A 120 -19.75 9.43 -6.92
N GLY A 121 -18.70 9.16 -7.69
CA GLY A 121 -18.53 9.73 -9.03
C GLY A 121 -18.20 11.22 -8.98
N GLU A 122 -17.76 11.72 -7.83
CA GLU A 122 -17.22 13.07 -7.67
C GLU A 122 -15.81 13.05 -8.24
N VAL A 123 -15.71 13.11 -9.56
CA VAL A 123 -14.43 13.30 -10.25
C VAL A 123 -13.83 14.60 -9.73
N MET A 124 -12.73 14.50 -8.99
CA MET A 124 -11.85 15.62 -8.70
C MET A 124 -11.48 16.25 -10.05
N ALA A 125 -12.01 17.44 -10.33
CA ALA A 125 -11.50 18.28 -11.40
C ALA A 125 -10.00 18.42 -11.14
N SER A 126 -9.20 17.71 -11.93
CA SER A 126 -7.76 17.85 -11.96
C SER A 126 -7.45 19.34 -12.09
N GLN A 127 -6.45 19.82 -11.36
CA GLN A 127 -6.05 21.24 -11.36
C GLN A 127 -5.78 21.79 -12.78
N GLU A 128 -5.61 20.91 -13.77
CA GLU A 128 -5.53 21.20 -15.20
C GLU A 128 -6.83 21.82 -15.77
N ASP A 129 -8.02 21.35 -15.38
CA ASP A 129 -9.30 21.85 -15.92
C ASP A 129 -9.64 23.26 -15.41
N THR A 130 -9.20 23.58 -14.19
CA THR A 130 -9.42 24.90 -13.59
C THR A 130 -8.46 25.95 -14.18
N ALA A 131 -7.27 25.54 -14.61
CA ALA A 131 -6.30 26.42 -15.26
C ALA A 131 -6.73 26.80 -16.69
N VAL A 132 -7.21 25.82 -17.47
CA VAL A 132 -7.72 26.05 -18.84
C VAL A 132 -8.91 27.02 -18.86
N SER A 133 -9.80 26.94 -17.86
CA SER A 133 -10.97 27.83 -17.77
C SER A 133 -10.61 29.28 -17.39
N LYS A 134 -9.57 29.48 -16.57
CA LYS A 134 -9.08 30.82 -16.21
C LYS A 134 -8.33 31.51 -17.36
N GLU A 135 -7.55 30.77 -18.13
CA GLU A 135 -6.87 31.30 -19.32
C GLU A 135 -7.87 31.69 -20.42
N GLN A 136 -8.92 30.90 -20.63
CA GLN A 136 -9.99 31.24 -21.59
C GLN A 136 -10.79 32.49 -21.18
N GLN A 137 -11.05 32.69 -19.89
CA GLN A 137 -11.71 33.91 -19.39
C GLN A 137 -10.82 35.15 -19.52
N GLN A 138 -9.50 35.03 -19.35
CA GLN A 138 -8.57 36.14 -19.57
C GLN A 138 -8.41 36.51 -21.05
N GLN A 139 -8.49 35.56 -21.98
CA GLN A 139 -8.43 35.83 -23.42
C GLN A 139 -9.69 36.50 -23.96
N GLN A 140 -10.87 36.25 -23.38
CA GLN A 140 -12.12 36.92 -23.78
C GLN A 140 -12.22 38.36 -23.27
N GLN A 141 -11.59 38.71 -22.14
CA GLN A 141 -11.56 40.09 -21.65
C GLN A 141 -10.59 41.00 -22.43
N GLN A 142 -9.65 40.45 -23.19
CA GLN A 142 -8.72 41.21 -24.03
C GLN A 142 -9.26 41.52 -25.44
N GLN A 143 -10.44 41.01 -25.79
CA GLN A 143 -11.12 41.29 -27.07
C GLN A 143 -12.33 42.20 -26.86
N GLN A 144 -12.11 43.39 -26.30
CA GLN A 144 -13.03 44.51 -26.51
C GLN A 144 -12.36 45.52 -27.46
N PRO A 145 -13.00 45.93 -28.57
CA PRO A 145 -12.42 46.91 -29.47
C PRO A 145 -12.42 48.30 -28.84
N VAL A 146 -11.22 48.86 -28.71
CA VAL A 146 -10.97 50.27 -28.38
C VAL A 146 -11.59 51.14 -29.48
N GLN A 147 -12.64 51.91 -29.16
CA GLN A 147 -13.15 52.93 -30.07
C GLN A 147 -12.21 54.13 -30.04
N THR A 148 -11.59 54.38 -31.20
CA THR A 148 -10.64 55.43 -31.52
C THR A 148 -11.25 56.82 -31.42
N THR A 149 -10.52 57.73 -30.76
CA THR A 149 -10.74 59.18 -30.70
C THR A 149 -9.95 59.88 -31.81
N ALA A 150 -10.63 60.64 -32.68
CA ALA A 150 -10.14 61.72 -33.57
C ALA A 150 -11.30 62.00 -34.54
N GLU A 151 -11.95 63.16 -34.66
CA GLU A 151 -11.52 64.54 -34.97
C GLU A 151 -12.87 65.34 -34.99
N LEU A 152 -13.05 66.59 -34.56
CA LEU A 152 -12.46 67.84 -35.04
C LEU A 152 -13.05 69.00 -34.20
N ASN A 153 -12.22 70.00 -33.90
CA ASN A 153 -12.60 71.26 -33.26
C ASN A 153 -13.41 72.17 -34.20
N ALA A 154 -14.48 72.78 -33.69
CA ALA A 154 -14.94 74.13 -34.07
C ALA A 154 -15.82 74.72 -32.95
N GLU A 155 -15.32 75.76 -32.28
CA GLU A 155 -16.09 76.60 -31.34
C GLU A 155 -16.99 77.63 -32.10
N PRO A 156 -17.63 78.61 -31.43
CA PRO A 156 -18.85 78.48 -30.64
C PRO A 156 -19.93 79.49 -31.12
N ARG A 157 -21.19 79.37 -30.67
CA ARG A 157 -22.07 80.54 -30.51
C ARG A 157 -23.31 80.22 -29.68
N ALA A 158 -23.60 81.13 -28.76
CA ALA A 158 -24.78 81.18 -27.94
C ALA A 158 -26.03 81.55 -28.75
N ASP A 159 -27.18 81.21 -28.16
CA ASP A 159 -28.44 81.95 -28.10
C ASP A 159 -29.70 81.17 -28.51
N ASP A 160 -30.73 81.45 -27.71
CA ASP A 160 -32.17 81.25 -27.90
C ASP A 160 -32.72 79.82 -27.76
N ALA A 161 -33.37 79.47 -26.65
CA ALA A 161 -34.69 79.92 -26.19
C ALA A 161 -35.86 79.38 -27.03
N ASP A 162 -36.84 78.87 -26.28
CA ASP A 162 -38.28 78.94 -26.55
C ASP A 162 -38.98 77.69 -27.13
N LYS A 163 -39.98 77.24 -26.34
CA LYS A 163 -41.25 76.55 -26.72
C LYS A 163 -41.14 75.21 -27.47
N SER A 164 -42.08 74.28 -27.39
CA SER A 164 -43.33 74.07 -26.67
C SER A 164 -43.79 72.64 -26.98
N LYS A 165 -44.51 72.01 -26.04
CA LYS A 165 -45.70 71.14 -26.26
C LYS A 165 -45.74 70.30 -27.56
N HIS A 166 -45.75 68.98 -27.42
CA HIS A 166 -47.01 68.23 -27.27
C HIS A 166 -46.77 66.81 -26.77
#